data_AF-S4XR66-F1
#
_entry.id   AF-S4XR66-F1
#
_cell.length_a   1.000
_cell.length_b   1.000
_cell.length_c   1.000
_cell.angle_alpha   90.00
_cell.angle_beta   90.00
_cell.angle_gamma   90.00
#
_symmetry.space_group_name_H-M   'P 1'
#
loop_
_entity.id
_entity.type
_entity.pdbx_description
1 polymer ?
#
loop_
_entity_poly.entity_id
_entity_poly.type
_entity_poly.pdbx_seq_one_letter_code
_entity_poly.pdbx_strand_id
1 'polypeptide(L)'
;MRAPFVARWDLDKTYLRTDFDTLRDLVRTAIERPDQKRTVPGAGSLLRELGRAGVETHILSGSPEQLRSRIEQKLRLDGARWASLTLKPNLQNILRLRFRALRGQLGYKLPALLQRRCELPSQRDASGALIREVLLGDDAEADAFVYSLYADVCEGRVTPLELGEVMRLGHAYDDTILDALRFASYVEKGPVVERILIHLDRQSSPSDFRIFGDRVVPFYNYLQAAFVLHEDGRIAAHAVLRVAQDLVVAHNFDSVALARSYVDLSRRGHVSGKGIASLEAAYGELAQRRAAGASDLGAMIAELTRLCSDLRPAVSRPHAAIDYRALAAGHNRRSKRGR
;
A
#
# COMPACT_ATOMS: atom_id res chain seq x y z
N MET A 1 0.13 -9.30 -24.19
CA MET A 1 -0.41 -9.51 -22.82
C MET A 1 0.45 -8.69 -21.86
N ARG A 2 -0.16 -7.96 -20.91
CA ARG A 2 0.62 -7.26 -19.86
C ARG A 2 1.25 -8.32 -18.94
N ALA A 3 2.48 -8.09 -18.51
CA ALA A 3 3.13 -8.94 -17.53
C ALA A 3 2.28 -9.00 -16.23
N PRO A 4 2.16 -10.16 -15.59
CA PRO A 4 1.45 -10.28 -14.32
C PRO A 4 2.06 -9.32 -13.30
N PHE A 5 1.19 -8.64 -12.56
CA PHE A 5 1.57 -7.66 -11.53
C PHE A 5 0.70 -7.90 -10.30
N VAL A 6 1.33 -7.88 -9.14
CA VAL A 6 0.68 -8.18 -7.86
C VAL A 6 0.54 -6.90 -7.05
N ALA A 7 -0.63 -6.66 -6.46
CA ALA A 7 -0.82 -5.65 -5.44
C ALA A 7 -1.06 -6.33 -4.10
N ARG A 8 -0.28 -5.99 -3.06
CA ARG A 8 -0.54 -6.42 -1.69
C ARG A 8 -1.09 -5.24 -0.90
N TRP A 9 -2.30 -5.39 -0.37
CA TRP A 9 -3.02 -4.32 0.32
C TRP A 9 -3.20 -4.66 1.78
N ASP A 10 -2.78 -3.75 2.66
CA ASP A 10 -3.36 -3.70 3.99
C ASP A 10 -4.80 -3.17 3.92
N LEU A 11 -5.68 -3.69 4.78
CA LEU A 11 -7.10 -3.32 4.76
C LEU A 11 -7.46 -2.29 5.84
N ASP A 12 -6.88 -2.43 7.01
CA ASP A 12 -7.18 -1.59 8.18
C ASP A 12 -6.51 -0.22 7.98
N LYS A 13 -7.24 0.90 8.11
CA LYS A 13 -6.78 2.30 7.89
C LYS A 13 -6.25 2.65 6.50
N THR A 14 -5.97 1.65 5.68
CA THR A 14 -5.59 1.79 4.28
C THR A 14 -6.83 1.73 3.38
N TYR A 15 -7.75 0.78 3.57
CA TYR A 15 -8.99 0.66 2.78
C TYR A 15 -10.23 1.11 3.57
N LEU A 16 -10.31 0.77 4.85
CA LEU A 16 -11.39 1.17 5.76
C LEU A 16 -10.87 2.23 6.74
N ARG A 17 -11.63 3.32 6.94
CA ARG A 17 -11.42 4.20 8.10
C ARG A 17 -11.91 3.48 9.35
N THR A 18 -11.01 2.80 10.04
CA THR A 18 -11.32 2.05 11.26
C THR A 18 -10.39 2.45 12.40
N ASP A 19 -10.96 2.97 13.48
CA ASP A 19 -10.28 3.17 14.76
C ASP A 19 -10.37 1.87 15.57
N PHE A 20 -9.36 1.00 15.45
CA PHE A 20 -9.23 -0.18 16.30
C PHE A 20 -8.39 0.14 17.53
N ASP A 21 -8.87 1.02 18.40
CA ASP A 21 -8.14 1.35 19.64
C ASP A 21 -8.57 0.48 20.82
N THR A 22 -9.75 -0.17 20.79
CA THR A 22 -10.21 -1.05 21.89
C THR A 22 -11.03 -2.29 21.49
N LEU A 23 -11.08 -3.30 22.38
CA LEU A 23 -11.97 -4.47 22.26
C LEU A 23 -13.47 -4.09 22.14
N ARG A 24 -13.86 -2.92 22.67
CA ARG A 24 -15.22 -2.37 22.55
C ARG A 24 -15.51 -1.91 21.12
N ASP A 25 -14.51 -1.36 20.41
CA ASP A 25 -14.64 -0.96 19.00
C ASP A 25 -14.78 -2.17 18.08
N LEU A 26 -14.11 -3.28 18.38
CA LEU A 26 -14.24 -4.54 17.64
C LEU A 26 -15.70 -5.06 17.64
N VAL A 27 -16.37 -4.99 18.79
CA VAL A 27 -17.78 -5.40 18.95
C VAL A 27 -18.71 -4.40 18.25
N ARG A 28 -18.43 -3.10 18.33
CA ARG A 28 -19.22 -2.07 17.63
C ARG A 28 -19.15 -2.24 16.11
N THR A 29 -17.96 -2.41 15.55
CA THR A 29 -17.75 -2.65 14.11
C THR A 29 -18.27 -4.01 13.65
N ALA A 30 -18.33 -4.99 14.56
CA ALA A 30 -19.04 -6.25 14.35
C ALA A 30 -20.57 -6.13 14.46
N ILE A 31 -21.12 -4.93 14.68
CA ILE A 31 -22.58 -4.65 14.61
C ILE A 31 -22.89 -3.64 13.50
N GLU A 32 -21.94 -2.77 13.14
CA GLU A 32 -22.06 -1.83 12.01
C GLU A 32 -22.37 -2.52 10.68
N ARG A 33 -23.32 -1.95 9.93
CA ARG A 33 -23.69 -2.48 8.62
C ARG A 33 -22.60 -2.16 7.59
N PRO A 34 -22.35 -3.04 6.59
CA PRO A 34 -21.29 -2.83 5.61
C PRO A 34 -21.35 -1.49 4.86
N ASP A 35 -22.55 -0.99 4.57
CA ASP A 35 -22.84 0.31 3.93
C ASP A 35 -22.42 1.52 4.79
N GLN A 36 -22.27 1.34 6.11
CA GLN A 36 -21.88 2.41 7.04
C GLN A 36 -20.35 2.53 7.18
N LYS A 37 -19.58 1.57 6.66
CA LYS A 37 -18.12 1.61 6.71
C LYS A 37 -17.57 2.61 5.70
N ARG A 38 -16.97 3.69 6.20
CA ARG A 38 -16.34 4.74 5.38
C ARG A 38 -15.04 4.22 4.80
N THR A 39 -14.95 4.15 3.48
CA THR A 39 -13.69 3.91 2.76
C THR A 39 -12.83 5.16 2.77
N VAL A 40 -11.51 4.99 2.70
CA VAL A 40 -10.63 6.14 2.45
C VAL A 40 -10.95 6.71 1.06
N PRO A 41 -11.12 8.04 0.92
CA PRO A 41 -11.43 8.67 -0.37
C PRO A 41 -10.52 8.19 -1.50
N GLY A 42 -11.11 7.72 -2.60
CA GLY A 42 -10.38 7.21 -3.77
C GLY A 42 -9.83 5.78 -3.65
N ALA A 43 -9.81 5.16 -2.45
CA ALA A 43 -9.27 3.79 -2.27
C ALA A 43 -10.09 2.74 -3.03
N GLY A 44 -11.42 2.78 -2.88
CA GLY A 44 -12.33 1.90 -3.62
C GLY A 44 -12.20 2.08 -5.13
N SER A 45 -12.03 3.32 -5.59
CA SER A 45 -11.80 3.62 -7.00
C SER A 45 -10.49 3.03 -7.50
N LEU A 46 -9.38 3.21 -6.78
CA LEU A 46 -8.09 2.64 -7.16
C LEU A 46 -8.14 1.10 -7.20
N LEU A 47 -8.78 0.44 -6.23
CA LEU A 47 -8.89 -1.02 -6.21
C LEU A 47 -9.63 -1.56 -7.43
N ARG A 48 -10.73 -0.92 -7.81
CA ARG A 48 -11.47 -1.26 -9.03
C ARG A 48 -10.60 -1.12 -10.27
N GLU A 49 -9.82 -0.05 -10.34
CA GLU A 49 -8.96 0.22 -11.48
C GLU A 49 -7.76 -0.73 -11.59
N LEU A 50 -7.17 -1.13 -10.46
CA LEU A 50 -6.18 -2.21 -10.42
C LEU A 50 -6.77 -3.52 -10.97
N GLY A 51 -7.98 -3.88 -10.53
CA GLY A 51 -8.70 -5.05 -11.04
C GLY A 51 -9.04 -4.96 -12.54
N ARG A 52 -9.33 -3.77 -13.06
CA ARG A 52 -9.53 -3.53 -14.52
C ARG A 52 -8.23 -3.61 -15.31
N ALA A 53 -7.11 -3.22 -14.71
CA ALA A 53 -5.79 -3.32 -15.30
C ALA A 53 -5.24 -4.76 -15.30
N GLY A 54 -5.95 -5.71 -14.71
CA GLY A 54 -5.54 -7.11 -14.59
C GLY A 54 -4.52 -7.35 -13.47
N VAL A 55 -4.43 -6.45 -12.50
CA VAL A 55 -3.54 -6.59 -11.33
C VAL A 55 -4.15 -7.58 -10.34
N GLU A 56 -3.37 -8.59 -9.95
CA GLU A 56 -3.79 -9.57 -8.96
C GLU A 56 -3.65 -8.97 -7.55
N THR A 57 -4.78 -8.71 -6.90
CA THR A 57 -4.78 -8.02 -5.59
C THR A 57 -4.94 -9.02 -4.45
N HIS A 58 -3.96 -9.07 -3.56
CA HIS A 58 -3.98 -9.87 -2.34
C HIS A 58 -4.10 -8.95 -1.13
N ILE A 59 -5.16 -9.12 -0.37
CA ILE A 59 -5.42 -8.33 0.82
C ILE A 59 -4.89 -9.07 2.04
N LEU A 60 -4.11 -8.37 2.87
CA LEU A 60 -3.64 -8.77 4.18
C LEU A 60 -4.30 -7.85 5.21
N SER A 61 -4.78 -8.36 6.33
CA SER A 61 -5.42 -7.52 7.35
C SER A 61 -5.17 -8.06 8.74
N GLY A 62 -4.96 -7.14 9.69
CA GLY A 62 -4.89 -7.43 11.11
C GLY A 62 -6.25 -7.81 11.71
N SER A 63 -7.34 -7.55 10.99
CA SER A 63 -8.70 -7.88 11.41
C SER A 63 -8.90 -9.39 11.68
N PRO A 64 -9.75 -9.75 12.66
CA PRO A 64 -10.03 -11.15 12.97
C PRO A 64 -10.79 -11.86 11.84
N GLU A 65 -10.56 -13.17 11.70
CA GLU A 65 -11.27 -14.03 10.74
C GLU A 65 -12.80 -13.96 10.84
N GLN A 66 -13.36 -13.69 12.02
CA GLN A 66 -14.81 -13.53 12.22
C GLN A 66 -15.41 -12.42 11.35
N LEU A 67 -14.62 -11.41 10.97
CA LEU A 67 -15.09 -10.28 10.16
C LEU A 67 -15.04 -10.54 8.65
N ARG A 68 -14.57 -11.73 8.22
CA ARG A 68 -14.39 -12.08 6.80
C ARG A 68 -15.59 -11.76 5.94
N SER A 69 -16.76 -12.29 6.31
CA SER A 69 -17.98 -12.15 5.52
C SER A 69 -18.38 -10.68 5.31
N ARG A 70 -18.21 -9.84 6.34
CA ARG A 70 -18.52 -8.40 6.28
C ARG A 70 -17.53 -7.63 5.42
N ILE A 71 -16.24 -7.97 5.52
CA ILE A 71 -15.18 -7.35 4.71
C ILE A 71 -15.42 -7.70 3.23
N GLU A 72 -15.67 -8.98 2.93
CA GLU A 72 -15.95 -9.43 1.57
C GLU A 72 -17.22 -8.77 1.00
N GLN A 73 -18.29 -8.66 1.79
CA GLN A 73 -19.50 -7.94 1.37
C GLN A 73 -19.21 -6.48 1.03
N LYS A 74 -18.44 -5.77 1.86
CA LYS A 74 -18.05 -4.38 1.59
C LYS A 74 -17.23 -4.26 0.30
N LEU A 75 -16.22 -5.12 0.13
CA LEU A 75 -15.41 -5.16 -1.09
C LEU A 75 -16.28 -5.40 -2.35
N ARG A 76 -17.28 -6.30 -2.28
CA ARG A 76 -18.23 -6.52 -3.40
C ARG A 76 -19.08 -5.29 -3.68
N LEU A 77 -19.61 -4.64 -2.64
CA LEU A 77 -20.42 -3.41 -2.78
C LEU A 77 -19.62 -2.29 -3.44
N ASP A 78 -18.32 -2.20 -3.14
CA ASP A 78 -17.41 -1.23 -3.74
C ASP A 78 -16.93 -1.64 -5.14
N GLY A 79 -17.37 -2.79 -5.66
CA GLY A 79 -16.97 -3.32 -6.96
C GLY A 79 -15.51 -3.79 -7.04
N ALA A 80 -14.85 -3.96 -5.89
CA ALA A 80 -13.47 -4.38 -5.81
C ALA A 80 -13.28 -5.81 -6.34
N ARG A 81 -12.13 -6.05 -6.98
CA ARG A 81 -11.69 -7.40 -7.38
C ARG A 81 -10.43 -7.74 -6.57
N TRP A 82 -10.43 -8.90 -5.94
CA TRP A 82 -9.29 -9.41 -5.17
C TRP A 82 -9.15 -10.91 -5.39
N ALA A 83 -7.92 -11.41 -5.32
CA ALA A 83 -7.57 -12.81 -5.49
C ALA A 83 -7.60 -13.56 -4.15
N SER A 84 -7.09 -12.94 -3.08
CA SER A 84 -7.07 -13.55 -1.74
C SER A 84 -7.29 -12.52 -0.65
N LEU A 85 -7.95 -12.94 0.44
CA LEU A 85 -8.10 -12.17 1.67
C LEU A 85 -7.54 -12.97 2.85
N THR A 86 -6.37 -12.54 3.36
CA THR A 86 -5.71 -13.12 4.53
C THR A 86 -6.07 -12.30 5.76
N LEU A 87 -6.69 -12.95 6.74
CA LEU A 87 -7.10 -12.36 8.00
C LEU A 87 -6.33 -13.03 9.14
N LYS A 88 -6.39 -12.44 10.33
CA LYS A 88 -5.70 -12.99 11.49
C LYS A 88 -6.54 -14.10 12.13
N PRO A 89 -5.99 -15.32 12.32
CA PRO A 89 -6.72 -16.40 12.96
C PRO A 89 -7.04 -16.07 14.42
N ASN A 90 -8.31 -16.32 14.77
CA ASN A 90 -9.00 -16.15 16.06
C ASN A 90 -8.23 -15.56 17.26
N LEU A 91 -8.82 -14.54 17.88
CA LEU A 91 -8.46 -13.97 19.19
C LEU A 91 -8.30 -15.01 20.33
N GLN A 92 -8.69 -16.27 20.18
CA GLN A 92 -8.58 -17.27 21.24
C GLN A 92 -7.12 -17.60 21.63
N ASN A 93 -6.15 -17.37 20.73
CA ASN A 93 -4.73 -17.40 21.10
C ASN A 93 -4.27 -16.18 21.93
N ILE A 94 -5.10 -15.14 22.04
CA ILE A 94 -4.89 -13.97 22.90
C ILE A 94 -5.24 -14.29 24.36
N LEU A 95 -6.08 -15.30 24.62
CA LEU A 95 -6.46 -15.77 25.96
C LEU A 95 -5.40 -16.68 26.63
N ARG A 96 -4.35 -17.13 25.91
CA ARG A 96 -3.22 -17.91 26.46
C ARG A 96 -2.19 -17.06 27.24
N LEU A 97 -2.63 -16.04 27.99
CA LEU A 97 -1.74 -15.16 28.80
C LEU A 97 -0.65 -14.41 27.99
N ARG A 98 -0.89 -14.08 26.71
CA ARG A 98 0.05 -13.37 25.82
C ARG A 98 -0.04 -11.83 25.92
N PHE A 99 -0.25 -11.30 27.13
CA PHE A 99 -0.56 -9.88 27.40
C PHE A 99 0.61 -8.88 27.29
N ARG A 100 1.78 -9.26 26.76
CA ARG A 100 2.94 -8.34 26.63
C ARG A 100 3.31 -7.94 25.20
N ALA A 101 2.54 -8.33 24.18
CA ALA A 101 2.90 -7.99 22.81
C ALA A 101 1.70 -7.72 21.89
N LEU A 102 1.06 -6.56 22.07
CA LEU A 102 0.55 -5.75 20.95
C LEU A 102 1.72 -5.24 20.06
N ARG A 103 2.70 -6.11 19.78
CA ARG A 103 4.08 -5.73 19.43
C ARG A 103 4.69 -6.55 18.30
N GLY A 104 3.89 -7.07 17.36
CA GLY A 104 4.45 -7.87 16.28
C GLY A 104 3.69 -7.74 14.96
N GLN A 105 3.44 -6.52 14.46
CA GLN A 105 3.04 -6.36 13.06
C GLN A 105 4.07 -7.04 12.13
N LEU A 106 5.36 -6.94 12.50
CA LEU A 106 6.44 -7.70 11.88
C LEU A 106 6.22 -9.22 11.92
N GLY A 107 5.90 -9.78 13.10
CA GLY A 107 5.72 -11.22 13.26
C GLY A 107 4.52 -11.77 12.48
N TYR A 108 3.44 -11.00 12.32
CA TYR A 108 2.31 -11.48 11.53
C TYR A 108 2.47 -11.20 10.02
N LYS A 109 2.79 -9.97 9.64
CA LYS A 109 2.76 -9.54 8.24
C LYS A 109 3.91 -10.12 7.44
N LEU A 110 5.14 -10.16 7.97
CA LEU A 110 6.30 -10.59 7.17
C LEU A 110 6.23 -12.07 6.72
N PRO A 111 5.96 -13.06 7.60
CA PRO A 111 5.79 -14.44 7.15
C PRO A 111 4.62 -14.59 6.19
N ALA A 112 3.52 -13.86 6.40
CA ALA A 112 2.36 -13.91 5.52
C ALA A 112 2.70 -13.40 4.10
N LEU A 113 3.46 -12.31 3.99
CA LEU A 113 3.94 -11.78 2.70
C LEU A 113 4.85 -12.79 1.98
N LEU A 114 5.83 -13.36 2.70
CA LEU A 114 6.76 -14.37 2.17
C LEU A 114 6.04 -15.64 1.73
N GLN A 115 5.11 -16.14 2.55
CA GLN A 115 4.28 -17.29 2.21
C GLN A 115 3.47 -17.03 0.94
N ARG A 116 2.76 -15.90 0.87
CA ARG A 116 1.93 -15.54 -0.29
C ARG A 116 2.74 -15.32 -1.56
N ARG A 117 4.03 -14.97 -1.45
CA ARG A 117 4.96 -14.95 -2.59
C ARG A 117 5.28 -16.36 -3.07
N CYS A 118 5.49 -17.30 -2.15
CA CYS A 118 5.75 -18.71 -2.47
C CYS A 118 4.53 -19.43 -3.06
N GLU A 119 3.33 -18.97 -2.74
CA GLU A 119 2.06 -19.54 -3.23
C GLU A 119 1.65 -19.06 -4.63
N LEU A 120 2.40 -18.12 -5.23
CA LEU A 120 2.19 -17.75 -6.63
C LEU A 120 2.38 -19.00 -7.50
N PRO A 121 1.52 -19.23 -8.52
CA PRO A 121 1.69 -20.37 -9.43
C PRO A 121 3.07 -20.43 -10.09
N SER A 122 3.65 -19.25 -10.32
CA SER A 122 5.04 -19.04 -10.74
C SER A 122 5.52 -17.72 -10.15
N GLN A 123 6.79 -17.65 -9.73
CA GLN A 123 7.42 -16.38 -9.32
C GLN A 123 7.96 -15.58 -10.52
N ARG A 124 7.93 -16.15 -11.73
CA ARG A 124 8.31 -15.52 -13.00
C ARG A 124 7.16 -15.46 -13.98
N ASP A 125 7.15 -14.42 -14.82
CA ASP A 125 6.24 -14.31 -15.94
C ASP A 125 6.69 -15.12 -17.16
N ALA A 126 5.91 -15.07 -18.24
CA ALA A 126 6.21 -15.77 -19.49
C ALA A 126 7.52 -15.34 -20.18
N SER A 127 8.08 -14.17 -19.82
CA SER A 127 9.37 -13.69 -20.30
C SER A 127 10.55 -14.15 -19.42
N GLY A 128 10.27 -14.86 -18.33
CA GLY A 128 11.27 -15.26 -17.33
C GLY A 128 11.64 -14.15 -16.36
N ALA A 129 10.99 -12.98 -16.43
CA ALA A 129 11.21 -11.90 -15.45
C ALA A 129 10.46 -12.21 -14.15
N LEU A 130 11.02 -11.81 -13.00
CA LEU A 130 10.32 -11.94 -11.72
C LEU A 130 9.03 -11.12 -11.73
N ILE A 131 7.94 -11.72 -11.26
CA ILE A 131 6.66 -11.02 -11.10
C ILE A 131 6.88 -9.89 -10.11
N ARG A 132 6.59 -8.66 -10.55
CA ARG A 132 6.72 -7.46 -9.71
C ARG A 132 5.47 -7.21 -8.90
N GLU A 133 5.64 -6.49 -7.81
CA GLU A 133 4.57 -6.17 -6.89
C GLU A 133 4.65 -4.75 -6.32
N VAL A 134 3.48 -4.21 -5.98
CA VAL A 134 3.32 -2.99 -5.18
C VAL A 134 2.72 -3.35 -3.83
N LEU A 135 3.22 -2.73 -2.78
CA LEU A 135 2.75 -2.90 -1.41
C LEU A 135 2.05 -1.62 -0.97
N LEU A 136 0.82 -1.71 -0.45
CA LEU A 136 0.06 -0.56 0.03
C LEU A 136 -0.31 -0.79 1.49
N GLY A 137 0.01 0.20 2.32
CA GLY A 137 -0.28 0.20 3.76
C GLY A 137 -0.38 1.61 4.30
N ASP A 138 -0.21 1.79 5.61
CA ASP A 138 -0.39 3.08 6.29
C ASP A 138 0.73 3.45 7.28
N ASP A 139 0.67 4.69 7.76
CA ASP A 139 1.58 5.26 8.76
C ASP A 139 1.16 5.01 10.21
N ALA A 140 0.01 4.37 10.42
CA ALA A 140 -0.45 3.99 11.74
C ALA A 140 0.24 2.71 12.23
N GLU A 141 0.53 1.80 11.31
CA GLU A 141 1.24 0.55 11.56
C GLU A 141 2.73 0.64 11.20
N ALA A 142 3.44 -0.49 11.31
CA ALA A 142 4.86 -0.59 10.96
C ALA A 142 5.06 -0.97 9.48
N ASP A 143 4.14 -0.59 8.59
CA ASP A 143 4.08 -1.10 7.22
C ASP A 143 5.31 -0.74 6.40
N ALA A 144 5.73 0.52 6.44
CA ALA A 144 6.94 0.95 5.74
C ALA A 144 8.16 0.10 6.14
N PHE A 145 8.27 -0.24 7.44
CA PHE A 145 9.35 -1.10 7.93
C PHE A 145 9.21 -2.54 7.46
N VAL A 146 8.02 -3.15 7.62
CA VAL A 146 7.77 -4.55 7.25
C VAL A 146 7.92 -4.75 5.73
N TYR A 147 7.35 -3.85 4.94
CA TYR A 147 7.39 -3.91 3.48
C TYR A 147 8.80 -3.69 2.93
N SER A 148 9.56 -2.78 3.52
CA SER A 148 10.97 -2.60 3.13
C SER A 148 11.79 -3.83 3.48
N LEU A 149 11.63 -4.40 4.69
CA LEU A 149 12.33 -5.62 5.09
C LEU A 149 11.97 -6.80 4.19
N TYR A 150 10.68 -6.96 3.86
CA TYR A 150 10.23 -7.96 2.90
C TYR A 150 10.90 -7.77 1.53
N ALA A 151 10.93 -6.54 1.01
CA ALA A 151 11.57 -6.24 -0.26
C ALA A 151 13.06 -6.61 -0.27
N ASP A 152 13.79 -6.26 0.79
CA ASP A 152 15.23 -6.53 0.91
C ASP A 152 15.52 -8.02 1.16
N VAL A 153 14.63 -8.77 1.81
CA VAL A 153 14.69 -10.24 1.90
C VAL A 153 14.47 -10.90 0.54
N CYS A 154 13.52 -10.39 -0.25
CA CYS A 154 13.30 -10.86 -1.62
C CYS A 154 14.47 -10.53 -2.54
N GLU A 155 15.14 -9.38 -2.36
CA GLU A 155 16.34 -9.04 -3.12
C GLU A 155 17.59 -9.80 -2.66
N GLY A 156 17.55 -10.47 -1.50
CA GLY A 156 18.70 -11.17 -0.92
C GLY A 156 19.70 -10.24 -0.24
N ARG A 157 19.30 -9.00 0.10
CA ARG A 157 20.12 -8.04 0.84
C ARG A 157 20.18 -8.34 2.33
N VAL A 158 19.11 -8.95 2.86
CA VAL A 158 19.02 -9.34 4.27
C VAL A 158 19.31 -10.83 4.39
N THR A 159 20.32 -11.17 5.19
CA THR A 159 20.71 -12.57 5.41
C THR A 159 19.71 -13.31 6.31
N PRO A 160 19.63 -14.65 6.27
CA PRO A 160 18.78 -15.41 7.18
C PRO A 160 19.10 -15.14 8.67
N LEU A 161 20.37 -14.98 9.01
CA LEU A 161 20.78 -14.65 10.39
C LEU A 161 20.23 -13.28 10.81
N GLU A 162 20.44 -12.27 9.96
CA GLU A 162 19.94 -10.92 10.19
C GLU A 162 18.41 -10.87 10.28
N LEU A 163 17.69 -11.55 9.38
CA LEU A 163 16.24 -11.65 9.42
C LEU A 163 15.76 -12.22 10.76
N GLY A 164 16.36 -13.32 11.21
CA GLY A 164 16.03 -13.92 12.50
C GLY A 164 16.26 -12.97 13.67
N GLU A 165 17.38 -12.25 13.69
CA GLU A 165 17.69 -11.26 14.74
C GLU A 165 16.73 -10.06 14.73
N VAL A 166 16.44 -9.50 13.55
CA VAL A 166 15.50 -8.39 13.39
C VAL A 166 14.12 -8.79 13.89
N MET A 167 13.65 -9.99 13.54
CA MET A 167 12.37 -10.51 14.02
C MET A 167 12.37 -10.76 15.54
N ARG A 168 13.45 -11.28 16.12
CA ARG A 168 13.58 -11.42 17.59
C ARG A 168 13.57 -10.06 18.30
N LEU A 169 14.27 -9.06 17.76
CA LEU A 169 14.24 -7.67 18.27
C LEU A 169 12.84 -7.06 18.17
N GLY A 170 12.11 -7.40 17.11
CA GLY A 170 10.70 -7.08 16.92
C GLY A 170 9.74 -7.95 17.74
N HIS A 171 10.23 -8.76 18.68
CA HIS A 171 9.45 -9.63 19.56
C HIS A 171 8.54 -10.63 18.84
N ALA A 172 8.93 -11.09 17.64
CA ALA A 172 8.27 -12.21 16.99
C ALA A 172 8.54 -13.52 17.76
N TYR A 173 7.60 -14.45 17.70
CA TYR A 173 7.75 -15.78 18.32
C TYR A 173 8.67 -16.66 17.49
N ASP A 174 9.33 -17.63 18.12
CA ASP A 174 10.32 -18.50 17.45
C ASP A 174 9.70 -19.32 16.32
N ASP A 175 8.46 -19.81 16.47
CA ASP A 175 7.72 -20.51 15.41
C ASP A 175 7.54 -19.64 14.16
N THR A 176 7.18 -18.38 14.38
CA THR A 176 6.94 -17.36 13.36
C THR A 176 8.24 -16.96 12.67
N ILE A 177 9.34 -16.90 13.41
CA ILE A 177 10.68 -16.67 12.87
C ILE A 177 11.10 -17.84 11.97
N LEU A 178 10.89 -19.08 12.42
CA LEU A 178 11.17 -20.27 11.62
C LEU A 178 10.37 -20.28 10.32
N ASP A 179 9.09 -19.91 10.38
CA ASP A 179 8.25 -19.78 9.18
C ASP A 179 8.78 -18.72 8.22
N ALA A 180 9.13 -17.53 8.71
CA ALA A 180 9.71 -16.49 7.87
C ALA A 180 11.02 -16.94 7.21
N LEU A 181 11.93 -17.57 7.98
CA LEU A 181 13.19 -18.08 7.44
C LEU A 181 12.96 -19.16 6.38
N ARG A 182 12.01 -20.08 6.63
CA ARG A 182 11.62 -21.12 5.68
C ARG A 182 11.09 -20.52 4.39
N PHE A 183 10.09 -19.65 4.44
CA PHE A 183 9.52 -19.05 3.24
C PHE A 183 10.53 -18.13 2.53
N ALA A 184 11.35 -17.39 3.26
CA ALA A 184 12.43 -16.59 2.69
C ALA A 184 13.43 -17.44 1.89
N SER A 185 13.64 -18.70 2.25
CA SER A 185 14.50 -19.62 1.50
C SER A 185 13.90 -20.11 0.17
N TYR A 186 12.56 -20.09 0.05
CA TYR A 186 11.84 -20.50 -1.17
C TYR A 186 11.58 -19.35 -2.15
N VAL A 187 11.74 -18.11 -1.71
CA VAL A 187 11.59 -16.93 -2.57
C VAL A 187 12.77 -16.83 -3.54
N GLU A 188 12.48 -16.77 -4.84
CA GLU A 188 13.47 -16.47 -5.86
C GLU A 188 14.01 -15.05 -5.68
N LYS A 189 15.33 -14.90 -5.65
CA LYS A 189 15.95 -13.62 -5.31
C LYS A 189 15.97 -12.62 -6.46
N GLY A 190 15.57 -11.39 -6.17
CA GLY A 190 15.65 -10.25 -7.08
C GLY A 190 14.69 -9.11 -6.72
N PRO A 191 14.65 -8.04 -7.54
CA PRO A 191 13.89 -6.82 -7.27
C PRO A 191 12.40 -7.01 -7.56
N VAL A 192 11.69 -7.66 -6.63
CA VAL A 192 10.26 -7.97 -6.77
C VAL A 192 9.38 -6.77 -6.43
N VAL A 193 9.71 -6.00 -5.38
CA VAL A 193 8.90 -4.86 -4.94
C VAL A 193 9.31 -3.59 -5.69
N GLU A 194 8.40 -3.06 -6.49
CA GLU A 194 8.62 -1.85 -7.28
C GLU A 194 8.33 -0.58 -6.50
N ARG A 195 7.22 -0.55 -5.75
CA ARG A 195 6.82 0.56 -4.90
C ARG A 195 6.19 0.07 -3.60
N ILE A 196 6.38 0.86 -2.56
CA ILE A 196 5.71 0.73 -1.27
C ILE A 196 4.95 2.05 -1.05
N LEU A 197 3.63 2.04 -1.19
CA LEU A 197 2.82 3.24 -1.03
C LEU A 197 2.25 3.26 0.38
N ILE A 198 2.57 4.31 1.15
CA ILE A 198 2.16 4.44 2.55
C ILE A 198 1.17 5.60 2.69
N HIS A 199 -0.07 5.28 3.02
CA HIS A 199 -1.10 6.27 3.28
C HIS A 199 -0.83 6.99 4.61
N LEU A 200 -0.75 8.32 4.58
CA LEU A 200 -0.49 9.16 5.75
C LEU A 200 -1.78 9.51 6.50
N ASP A 201 -2.47 8.49 7.02
CA ASP A 201 -3.74 8.65 7.76
C ASP A 201 -3.54 9.44 9.07
N ARG A 202 -2.43 9.21 9.78
CA ARG A 202 -2.05 9.96 11.00
C ARG A 202 -1.33 11.28 10.71
N GLN A 203 -1.24 11.69 9.45
CA GLN A 203 -0.50 12.88 9.02
C GLN A 203 0.97 12.87 9.45
N SER A 204 1.61 11.69 9.50
CA SER A 204 3.04 11.60 9.75
C SER A 204 3.82 12.37 8.68
N SER A 205 4.99 12.88 9.05
CA SER A 205 5.78 13.64 8.08
C SER A 205 6.33 12.71 6.99
N PRO A 206 6.17 13.05 5.68
CA PRO A 206 6.80 12.31 4.59
C PRO A 206 8.32 12.15 4.76
N SER A 207 8.97 13.08 5.49
CA SER A 207 10.40 13.02 5.77
C SER A 207 10.82 11.79 6.56
N ASP A 208 9.92 11.26 7.39
CA ASP A 208 10.21 10.18 8.32
C ASP A 208 10.42 8.85 7.58
N PHE A 209 9.88 8.76 6.35
CA PHE A 209 10.00 7.60 5.48
C PHE A 209 11.26 7.64 4.60
N ARG A 210 12.03 8.74 4.59
CA ARG A 210 13.25 8.87 3.77
C ARG A 210 14.29 7.81 4.09
N ILE A 211 14.30 7.29 5.31
CA ILE A 211 15.20 6.21 5.75
C ILE A 211 14.98 4.91 4.97
N PHE A 212 13.80 4.70 4.38
CA PHE A 212 13.47 3.50 3.62
C PHE A 212 13.76 3.62 2.12
N GLY A 213 14.33 4.75 1.68
CA GLY A 213 14.68 4.99 0.29
C GLY A 213 13.49 5.31 -0.62
N ASP A 214 13.77 5.48 -1.92
CA ASP A 214 12.81 6.04 -2.89
C ASP A 214 11.69 5.07 -3.31
N ARG A 215 11.84 3.79 -2.95
CA ARG A 215 10.81 2.76 -3.15
C ARG A 215 9.58 3.06 -2.28
N VAL A 216 9.79 3.66 -1.11
CA VAL A 216 8.71 4.07 -0.21
C VAL A 216 8.20 5.45 -0.62
N VAL A 217 6.91 5.49 -0.96
CA VAL A 217 6.19 6.69 -1.35
C VAL A 217 5.09 6.95 -0.33
N PRO A 218 5.32 7.83 0.64
CA PRO A 218 4.24 8.29 1.51
C PRO A 218 3.27 9.18 0.71
N PHE A 219 1.97 9.03 0.91
CA PHE A 219 0.94 9.76 0.17
C PHE A 219 -0.24 10.17 1.05
N TYR A 220 -0.84 11.32 0.73
CA TYR A 220 -1.96 11.91 1.47
C TYR A 220 -3.34 11.52 0.91
N ASN A 221 -3.40 11.18 -0.37
CA ASN A 221 -4.66 10.78 -1.01
C ASN A 221 -4.41 9.77 -2.14
N TYR A 222 -5.44 9.00 -2.47
CA TYR A 222 -5.32 7.91 -3.44
C TYR A 222 -5.08 8.37 -4.89
N LEU A 223 -5.28 9.65 -5.21
CA LEU A 223 -4.87 10.20 -6.50
C LEU A 223 -3.34 10.27 -6.61
N GLN A 224 -2.63 10.57 -5.52
CA GLN A 224 -1.17 10.49 -5.49
C GLN A 224 -0.67 9.05 -5.77
N ALA A 225 -1.27 8.05 -5.14
CA ALA A 225 -0.97 6.65 -5.42
C ALA A 225 -1.24 6.29 -6.90
N ALA A 226 -2.36 6.76 -7.45
CA ALA A 226 -2.71 6.56 -8.85
C ALA A 226 -1.69 7.18 -9.82
N PHE A 227 -1.20 8.40 -9.54
CA PHE A 227 -0.16 9.04 -10.36
C PHE A 227 1.13 8.22 -10.42
N VAL A 228 1.60 7.72 -9.26
CA VAL A 228 2.82 6.89 -9.21
C VAL A 228 2.63 5.60 -10.01
N LEU A 229 1.53 4.88 -9.78
CA LEU A 229 1.23 3.65 -10.51
C LEU A 229 1.06 3.88 -12.02
N HIS A 230 0.62 5.07 -12.42
CA HIS A 230 0.49 5.44 -13.82
C HIS A 230 1.83 5.74 -14.48
N GLU A 231 2.73 6.48 -13.83
CA GLU A 231 4.09 6.71 -14.37
C GLU A 231 4.92 5.43 -14.46
N ASP A 232 4.68 4.50 -13.52
CA ASP A 232 5.25 3.15 -13.52
C ASP A 232 4.55 2.22 -14.54
N GLY A 233 3.53 2.70 -15.27
CA GLY A 233 2.84 1.96 -16.35
C GLY A 233 1.91 0.84 -15.87
N ARG A 234 1.59 0.80 -14.57
CA ARG A 234 0.74 -0.24 -13.94
C ARG A 234 -0.75 0.03 -14.15
N ILE A 235 -1.16 1.29 -14.21
CA ILE A 235 -2.54 1.69 -14.55
C ILE A 235 -2.57 2.68 -15.72
N ALA A 236 -3.67 2.68 -16.47
CA ALA A 236 -3.86 3.58 -17.61
C ALA A 236 -4.26 5.00 -17.17
N ALA A 237 -4.07 5.99 -18.04
CA ALA A 237 -4.47 7.37 -17.78
C ALA A 237 -5.96 7.51 -17.39
N HIS A 238 -6.86 6.79 -18.07
CA HIS A 238 -8.28 6.79 -17.73
C HIS A 238 -8.57 6.27 -16.30
N ALA A 239 -7.71 5.39 -15.76
CA ALA A 239 -7.86 4.95 -14.38
C ALA A 239 -7.58 6.09 -13.40
N VAL A 240 -6.52 6.86 -13.64
CA VAL A 240 -6.19 8.06 -12.84
C VAL A 240 -7.34 9.06 -12.88
N LEU A 241 -7.89 9.33 -14.07
CA LEU A 241 -9.02 10.25 -14.23
C LEU A 241 -10.27 9.76 -13.47
N ARG A 242 -10.54 8.45 -13.42
CA ARG A 242 -11.66 7.89 -12.64
C ARG A 242 -11.43 7.98 -11.13
N VAL A 243 -10.20 7.85 -10.65
CA VAL A 243 -9.86 8.12 -9.24
C VAL A 243 -10.03 9.59 -8.91
N ALA A 244 -9.55 10.50 -9.78
CA ALA A 244 -9.74 11.93 -9.60
C ALA A 244 -11.23 12.32 -9.63
N GLN A 245 -12.01 11.75 -10.55
CA GLN A 245 -13.46 11.98 -10.64
C GLN A 245 -14.19 11.56 -9.35
N ASP A 246 -13.81 10.42 -8.77
CA ASP A 246 -14.34 9.95 -7.49
C ASP A 246 -14.06 10.96 -6.36
N LEU A 247 -12.85 11.53 -6.30
CA LEU A 247 -12.50 12.57 -5.33
C LEU A 247 -13.28 13.87 -5.52
N VAL A 248 -13.51 14.29 -6.77
CA VAL A 248 -14.32 15.49 -7.05
C VAL A 248 -15.77 15.26 -6.64
N VAL A 249 -16.39 14.19 -7.15
CA VAL A 249 -17.83 13.95 -7.05
C VAL A 249 -18.26 13.49 -5.66
N ALA A 250 -17.50 12.57 -5.04
CA ALA A 250 -17.87 11.99 -3.75
C ALA A 250 -17.23 12.70 -2.55
N HIS A 251 -16.16 13.48 -2.78
CA HIS A 251 -15.35 14.07 -1.71
C HIS A 251 -15.08 15.57 -1.85
N ASN A 252 -15.69 16.25 -2.83
CA ASN A 252 -15.63 17.70 -3.05
C ASN A 252 -14.20 18.26 -3.18
N PHE A 253 -13.30 17.50 -3.80
CA PHE A 253 -11.99 18.03 -4.18
C PHE A 253 -12.15 19.03 -5.33
N ASP A 254 -11.47 20.17 -5.24
CA ASP A 254 -11.37 21.13 -6.33
C ASP A 254 -10.16 20.86 -7.23
N SER A 255 -10.16 21.43 -8.43
CA SER A 255 -9.04 21.35 -9.38
C SER A 255 -7.66 21.70 -8.79
N VAL A 256 -7.62 22.68 -7.87
CA VAL A 256 -6.38 23.13 -7.22
C VAL A 256 -5.82 22.04 -6.31
N ALA A 257 -6.67 21.37 -5.51
CA ALA A 257 -6.29 20.26 -4.64
C ALA A 257 -5.80 19.05 -5.45
N LEU A 258 -6.43 18.76 -6.58
CA LEU A 258 -5.99 17.69 -7.48
C LEU A 258 -4.61 17.97 -8.07
N ALA A 259 -4.37 19.18 -8.61
CA ALA A 259 -3.08 19.55 -9.18
C ALA A 259 -1.97 19.58 -8.12
N ARG A 260 -2.26 20.11 -6.92
CA ARG A 260 -1.34 20.11 -5.77
C ARG A 260 -0.89 18.69 -5.38
N SER A 261 -1.76 17.70 -5.54
CA SER A 261 -1.43 16.30 -5.24
C SER A 261 -0.26 15.80 -6.11
N TYR A 262 -0.26 16.15 -7.39
CA TYR A 262 0.84 15.81 -8.30
C TYR A 262 2.12 16.61 -8.01
N VAL A 263 1.98 17.93 -7.83
CA VAL A 263 3.11 18.83 -7.57
C VAL A 263 3.85 18.46 -6.28
N ASP A 264 3.12 18.07 -5.22
CA ASP A 264 3.71 17.56 -3.99
C ASP A 264 4.58 16.31 -4.24
N LEU A 265 4.08 15.33 -5.00
CA LEU A 265 4.86 14.13 -5.34
C LEU A 265 6.10 14.48 -6.15
N SER A 266 6.00 15.39 -7.12
CA SER A 266 7.14 15.80 -7.95
C SER A 266 8.20 16.52 -7.11
N ARG A 267 7.78 17.43 -6.21
CA ARG A 267 8.69 18.11 -5.26
C ARG A 267 9.43 17.12 -4.36
N ARG A 268 8.78 16.01 -3.98
CA ARG A 268 9.39 14.93 -3.19
C ARG A 268 10.22 13.94 -4.02
N GLY A 269 10.14 14.02 -5.35
CA GLY A 269 10.93 13.23 -6.29
C GLY A 269 10.31 11.90 -6.70
N HIS A 270 9.01 11.69 -6.47
CA HIS A 270 8.34 10.41 -6.74
C HIS A 270 7.73 10.30 -8.14
N VAL A 271 7.47 11.44 -8.79
CA VAL A 271 6.94 11.54 -10.17
C VAL A 271 7.70 12.60 -10.95
N SER A 272 7.67 12.49 -12.28
CA SER A 272 8.61 13.18 -13.20
C SER A 272 7.96 13.92 -14.36
N GLY A 273 6.66 13.77 -14.58
CA GLY A 273 5.94 14.33 -15.73
C GLY A 273 5.61 13.31 -16.82
N LYS A 274 6.21 12.11 -16.76
CA LYS A 274 6.14 11.08 -17.83
C LYS A 274 4.72 10.71 -18.26
N GLY A 275 3.74 10.79 -17.35
CA GLY A 275 2.34 10.42 -17.62
C GLY A 275 1.43 11.54 -18.13
N ILE A 276 1.84 12.81 -18.02
CA ILE A 276 0.94 13.98 -18.18
C ILE A 276 0.31 14.04 -19.57
N ALA A 277 1.09 13.86 -20.64
CA ALA A 277 0.56 13.87 -22.02
C ALA A 277 -0.53 12.81 -22.24
N SER A 278 -0.41 11.64 -21.60
CA SER A 278 -1.42 10.58 -21.72
C SER A 278 -2.68 10.87 -20.91
N LEU A 279 -2.55 11.60 -19.80
CA LEU A 279 -3.69 12.11 -19.03
C LEU A 279 -4.47 13.16 -19.83
N GLU A 280 -3.78 14.05 -20.54
CA GLU A 280 -4.39 15.05 -21.42
C GLU A 280 -5.18 14.39 -22.55
N ALA A 281 -4.59 13.41 -23.25
CA ALA A 281 -5.27 12.65 -24.29
C ALA A 281 -6.52 11.91 -23.75
N ALA A 282 -6.38 11.22 -22.61
CA ALA A 282 -7.50 10.50 -21.99
C ALA A 282 -8.63 11.44 -21.52
N TYR A 283 -8.28 12.66 -21.09
CA TYR A 283 -9.26 13.67 -20.73
C TYR A 283 -10.03 14.17 -21.96
N GLY A 284 -9.37 14.35 -23.09
CA GLY A 284 -10.02 14.72 -24.36
C GLY A 284 -11.14 13.75 -24.75
N GLU A 285 -10.91 12.45 -24.61
CA GLU A 285 -11.93 11.41 -24.84
C GLU A 285 -13.08 11.44 -23.81
N LEU A 286 -12.76 11.74 -22.54
CA LEU A 286 -13.74 11.79 -21.45
C LEU A 286 -14.64 13.03 -21.55
N ALA A 287 -14.08 14.18 -21.94
CA ALA A 287 -14.80 15.44 -22.10
C ALA A 287 -15.92 15.34 -23.16
N GLN A 288 -15.68 14.57 -24.24
CA GLN A 288 -16.70 14.30 -25.27
C GLN A 288 -17.95 13.60 -24.72
N ARG A 289 -17.82 12.87 -23.60
CA ARG A 289 -18.90 12.09 -22.97
C ARG A 289 -19.68 12.87 -21.90
N ARG A 290 -19.40 14.16 -21.69
CA ARG A 290 -20.05 15.02 -20.67
C ARG A 290 -20.08 14.40 -19.27
N ALA A 291 -18.96 13.85 -18.83
CA ALA A 291 -18.86 13.22 -17.51
C ALA A 291 -18.97 14.25 -16.37
N ALA A 292 -19.52 13.83 -15.23
CA ALA A 292 -19.55 14.64 -14.00
C ALA A 292 -18.13 14.98 -13.53
N GLY A 293 -17.91 16.22 -13.04
CA GLY A 293 -16.60 16.69 -12.60
C GLY A 293 -15.62 17.04 -13.73
N ALA A 294 -16.04 17.02 -15.00
CA ALA A 294 -15.16 17.29 -16.14
C ALA A 294 -14.46 18.66 -16.06
N SER A 295 -15.13 19.70 -15.55
CA SER A 295 -14.53 21.03 -15.40
C SER A 295 -13.31 21.02 -14.46
N ASP A 296 -13.44 20.40 -13.28
CA ASP A 296 -12.34 20.31 -12.31
C ASP A 296 -11.19 19.44 -12.84
N LEU A 297 -11.53 18.34 -13.52
CA LEU A 297 -10.53 17.49 -14.18
C LEU A 297 -9.80 18.25 -15.29
N GLY A 298 -10.51 19.02 -16.11
CA GLY A 298 -9.91 19.82 -17.17
C GLY A 298 -8.97 20.90 -16.63
N ALA A 299 -9.38 21.60 -15.57
CA ALA A 299 -8.54 22.59 -14.91
C ALA A 299 -7.30 21.94 -14.25
N MET A 300 -7.44 20.77 -13.62
CA MET A 300 -6.31 19.99 -13.14
C MET A 300 -5.33 19.67 -14.27
N ILE A 301 -5.81 19.11 -15.39
CA ILE A 301 -4.96 18.73 -16.54
C ILE A 301 -4.26 19.96 -17.12
N ALA A 302 -4.97 21.07 -17.32
CA ALA A 302 -4.37 22.30 -17.82
C ALA A 302 -3.22 22.78 -16.92
N GLU A 303 -3.39 22.71 -15.60
CA GLU A 303 -2.33 23.08 -14.65
C GLU A 303 -1.15 22.10 -14.68
N LEU A 304 -1.39 20.79 -14.81
CA LEU A 304 -0.32 19.80 -14.94
C LEU A 304 0.48 20.00 -16.23
N THR A 305 -0.20 20.23 -17.36
CA THR A 305 0.45 20.50 -18.66
C THR A 305 1.27 21.78 -18.58
N ARG A 306 0.75 22.85 -17.95
CA ARG A 306 1.47 24.10 -17.73
C ARG A 306 2.74 23.91 -16.90
N LEU A 307 2.68 23.09 -15.86
CA LEU A 307 3.81 22.84 -14.96
C LEU A 307 4.82 21.82 -15.50
N CYS A 308 4.47 21.06 -16.54
CA CYS A 308 5.24 19.91 -17.01
C CYS A 308 6.70 20.25 -17.36
N SER A 309 6.96 21.43 -17.93
CA SER A 309 8.32 21.91 -18.26
C SER A 309 9.18 22.20 -17.03
N ASP A 310 8.54 22.49 -15.89
CA ASP A 310 9.20 22.96 -14.67
C ASP A 310 9.35 21.83 -13.63
N LEU A 311 8.81 20.63 -13.94
CA LEU A 311 8.90 19.47 -13.07
C LEU A 311 10.34 18.99 -13.00
N ARG A 312 10.76 18.64 -11.78
CA ARG A 312 12.07 18.06 -11.56
C ARG A 312 12.07 16.61 -12.06
N PRO A 313 13.15 16.13 -12.67
CA PRO A 313 13.30 14.72 -12.96
C PRO A 313 13.21 13.93 -11.65
N ALA A 314 12.67 12.71 -11.71
CA ALA A 314 12.66 11.82 -10.56
C ALA A 314 14.09 11.65 -10.04
N VAL A 315 14.31 12.02 -8.78
CA VAL A 315 15.64 11.92 -8.17
C VAL A 315 15.87 10.44 -7.88
N SER A 316 16.79 9.81 -8.60
CA SER A 316 17.29 8.48 -8.22
C SER A 316 18.31 8.67 -7.11
N ARG A 317 17.94 8.37 -5.87
CA ARG A 317 18.87 8.31 -4.74
C ARG A 317 19.43 6.90 -4.65
N PRO A 318 20.74 6.75 -4.36
CA PRO A 318 21.31 5.44 -4.10
C PRO A 318 20.56 4.81 -2.92
N HIS A 319 20.15 3.56 -3.10
CA HIS A 319 19.47 2.78 -2.08
C HIS A 319 20.47 2.52 -0.94
N ALA A 320 20.44 3.38 0.09
CA ALA A 320 21.27 3.20 1.27
C ALA A 320 20.88 1.89 1.98
N ALA A 321 21.87 1.17 2.52
CA ALA A 321 21.61 -0.02 3.32
C ALA A 321 20.81 0.39 4.57
N ILE A 322 19.63 -0.19 4.75
CA ILE A 322 18.76 0.09 5.88
C ILE A 322 19.24 -0.74 7.08
N ASP A 323 19.58 -0.11 8.19
CA ASP A 323 19.90 -0.82 9.44
C ASP A 323 18.61 -1.27 10.14
N TYR A 324 18.09 -2.41 9.72
CA TYR A 324 16.85 -2.97 10.28
C TYR A 324 16.97 -3.30 11.77
N ARG A 325 18.17 -3.65 12.25
CA ARG A 325 18.40 -3.97 13.67
C ARG A 325 18.26 -2.71 14.52
N ALA A 326 18.88 -1.61 14.10
CA ALA A 326 18.76 -0.32 14.78
C ALA A 326 17.32 0.19 14.77
N LEU A 327 16.61 0.06 13.64
CA LEU A 327 15.20 0.44 13.54
C LEU A 327 14.30 -0.39 14.47
N ALA A 328 14.48 -1.72 14.50
CA ALA A 328 13.75 -2.62 15.39
C ALA A 328 14.02 -2.29 16.88
N ALA A 329 15.27 -1.99 17.24
CA ALA A 329 15.64 -1.59 18.60
C ALA A 329 15.10 -0.20 19.00
N GLY A 330 15.13 0.77 18.07
CA GLY A 330 14.71 2.15 18.30
C GLY A 330 13.19 2.29 18.48
N HIS A 331 12.40 1.54 17.71
CA HIS A 331 10.94 1.51 17.84
C HIS A 331 10.51 1.06 19.25
N ASN A 332 11.28 0.16 19.86
CA ASN A 332 11.03 -0.34 21.21
C ASN A 332 11.31 0.70 22.32
N ARG A 333 12.25 1.63 22.13
CA ARG A 333 12.57 2.68 23.12
C ARG A 333 11.48 3.74 23.25
N ARG A 334 10.84 4.14 22.14
CA ARG A 334 9.72 5.11 22.16
C ARG A 334 8.50 4.58 22.93
N SER A 335 8.20 3.29 22.80
CA SER A 335 7.13 2.63 23.57
C SER A 335 7.35 2.64 25.09
N LYS A 336 8.60 2.73 25.58
CA LYS A 336 8.90 2.77 27.01
C LYS A 336 8.77 4.16 27.64
N ARG A 337 8.79 5.23 26.83
CA ARG A 337 8.78 6.62 27.31
C ARG A 337 7.38 7.23 27.46
N GLY A 338 6.34 6.50 27.05
CA GLY A 338 4.94 6.90 27.16
C GLY A 338 4.11 6.03 28.10
N ARG A 339 4.72 5.45 29.14
CA ARG A 339 4.00 4.81 30.25
C ARG A 339 4.14 5.64 31.51
#